data_AF-A0A1A8KZL3-F1
#
_entry.id   AF-A0A1A8KZL3-F1
#
_cell.length_a   1.000
_cell.length_b   1.000
_cell.length_c   1.000
_cell.angle_alpha   90.00
_cell.angle_beta   90.00
_cell.angle_gamma   90.00
#
_symmetry.space_group_name_H-M   'P 1'
#
loop_
_entity.id
_entity.type
_entity.pdbx_description
1 polymer ?
#
loop_
_entity_poly.entity_id
_entity_poly.type
_entity_poly.pdbx_seq_one_letter_code
_entity_poly.pdbx_strand_id
1 'polypeptide(L)' 'MMGDFVEISKVDLEGSRQFLKRFVGPGKAGTHRVLDCGSGIGRVTKGVFLPVFEKLEMA' A
#
# COMPACT_ATOMS: atom_id res chain seq x y z
N MET A 1 11.47 -5.39 -7.74
CA MET A 1 10.21 -4.76 -8.21
C MET A 1 10.56 -3.53 -9.04
N MET A 2 9.64 -3.11 -9.93
CA MET A 2 9.73 -1.96 -10.85
C MET A 2 10.49 -2.17 -12.17
N GLY A 3 11.23 -3.27 -12.36
CA GLY A 3 12.00 -3.47 -13.59
C GLY A 3 12.93 -2.29 -13.86
N ASP A 4 12.95 -1.79 -15.10
CA ASP A 4 13.76 -0.64 -15.52
C ASP A 4 13.14 0.73 -15.19
N PHE A 5 12.05 0.76 -14.43
CA PHE A 5 11.29 1.98 -14.10
C PHE A 5 11.37 2.34 -12.60
N VAL A 6 12.57 2.32 -12.03
CA VAL A 6 12.74 2.60 -10.59
C VAL A 6 12.36 4.04 -10.25
N GLU A 7 12.59 4.98 -11.17
CA GLU A 7 12.32 6.41 -11.03
C GLU A 7 10.84 6.74 -10.77
N ILE A 8 9.91 5.93 -11.28
CA ILE A 8 8.47 6.15 -11.04
C ILE A 8 7.99 5.57 -9.70
N SER A 9 8.82 4.81 -8.98
CA SER A 9 8.40 4.16 -7.73
C SER A 9 7.89 5.16 -6.69
N LYS A 10 8.47 6.36 -6.62
CA LYS A 10 8.07 7.37 -5.64
C LYS A 10 6.67 7.93 -5.95
N VAL A 11 6.40 8.28 -7.21
CA VAL A 11 5.12 8.85 -7.63
C VAL A 11 4.01 7.80 -7.57
N ASP A 12 4.31 6.54 -7.87
CA ASP A 12 3.38 5.42 -7.72
C ASP A 12 2.95 5.21 -6.26
N LEU A 13 3.89 5.21 -5.30
CA LEU A 13 3.56 5.07 -3.88
C LEU A 13 2.75 6.26 -3.36
N GLU A 14 3.09 7.48 -3.79
CA GLU A 14 2.37 8.68 -3.37
C GLU A 14 0.94 8.71 -3.93
N GLY A 15 0.77 8.40 -5.22
CA GLY A 15 -0.54 8.26 -5.83
C GLY A 15 -1.39 7.20 -5.13
N SER A 16 -0.81 6.04 -4.82
CA SER A 16 -1.47 4.95 -4.09
C SER A 16 -1.93 5.37 -2.68
N ARG A 17 -1.10 6.12 -1.94
CA ARG A 17 -1.49 6.67 -0.62
C ARG A 17 -2.67 7.64 -0.74
N GLN A 18 -2.63 8.54 -1.71
CA GLN A 18 -3.71 9.51 -1.93
C GLN A 18 -5.01 8.82 -2.33
N PHE A 19 -4.92 7.79 -3.16
CA PHE A 19 -6.06 6.96 -3.53
C PHE A 19 -6.65 6.25 -2.29
N LEU A 20 -5.83 5.56 -1.50
CA LEU A 20 -6.27 4.81 -0.33
C LEU A 20 -6.97 5.69 0.73
N LYS A 21 -6.46 6.91 0.97
CA LYS A 21 -7.07 7.89 1.89
C LYS A 21 -8.54 8.19 1.59
N ARG A 22 -8.98 8.02 0.35
CA ARG A 22 -10.39 8.24 -0.03
C ARG A 22 -11.31 7.16 0.52
N PHE A 23 -10.79 5.98 0.87
CA PHE A 23 -11.56 4.79 1.23
C PHE A 23 -11.40 4.35 2.69
N VAL A 24 -10.54 4.99 3.47
CA VAL A 24 -10.36 4.72 4.90
C VAL A 24 -10.85 5.90 5.74
N GLY A 25 -11.38 5.61 6.94
CA GLY A 25 -11.93 6.61 7.86
C GLY A 25 -13.35 6.28 8.35
N PRO A 26 -13.99 7.18 9.12
CA PRO A 26 -15.32 6.96 9.67
C PRO A 26 -16.36 6.63 8.58
N GLY A 27 -17.07 5.52 8.76
CA GLY A 27 -18.08 5.06 7.80
C GLY A 27 -17.52 4.46 6.49
N LYS A 28 -16.21 4.18 6.43
CA LYS A 28 -15.56 3.57 5.26
C LYS A 28 -14.88 2.24 5.63
N ALA A 29 -13.99 1.74 4.76
CA ALA A 29 -13.29 0.49 5.00
C ALA A 29 -12.46 0.55 6.29
N GLY A 30 -12.49 -0.56 7.05
CA GLY A 30 -11.68 -0.71 8.25
C GLY A 30 -10.20 -0.91 7.93
N THR A 31 -9.36 -0.71 8.94
CA THR A 31 -7.89 -0.76 8.79
C THR A 31 -7.23 -1.81 9.69
N HIS A 32 -7.99 -2.84 10.12
CA HIS A 32 -7.44 -3.87 11.00
C HIS A 32 -6.45 -4.80 10.29
N ARG A 33 -6.77 -5.26 9.07
CA ARG A 33 -5.92 -6.19 8.31
C ARG A 33 -5.97 -5.91 6.82
N VAL A 34 -4.84 -6.12 6.16
CA VAL A 34 -4.69 -6.04 4.70
C VAL A 34 -3.85 -7.20 4.17
N LEU A 35 -4.11 -7.58 2.92
CA LEU A 35 -3.36 -8.58 2.17
C LEU A 35 -2.68 -7.88 0.99
N ASP A 36 -1.34 -7.97 0.92
CA ASP A 36 -0.55 -7.53 -0.25
C ASP A 36 -0.32 -8.75 -1.16
N CYS A 37 -1.06 -8.82 -2.27
CA CYS A 37 -0.97 -9.91 -3.24
C CYS A 37 0.13 -9.64 -4.27
N GLY A 38 1.01 -10.62 -4.53
CA GLY A 38 2.14 -10.40 -5.44
C GLY A 38 3.12 -9.39 -4.86
N SER A 39 3.26 -9.43 -3.53
CA SER A 39 3.93 -8.41 -2.73
C SER A 39 5.43 -8.27 -3.03
N GLY A 40 6.04 -9.33 -3.57
CA GLY A 40 7.48 -9.41 -3.79
C GLY A 40 8.23 -9.09 -2.49
N ILE A 41 9.16 -8.14 -2.55
CA ILE A 41 9.90 -7.69 -1.35
C ILE A 41 9.10 -6.73 -0.45
N GLY A 42 7.80 -6.52 -0.69
CA GLY A 42 6.94 -5.68 0.14
C GLY A 42 7.09 -4.18 -0.11
N ARG A 43 7.31 -3.75 -1.35
CA ARG A 43 7.43 -2.31 -1.70
C ARG A 43 6.14 -1.55 -1.37
N VAL A 44 4.99 -2.10 -1.73
CA VAL A 44 3.66 -1.52 -1.47
C VAL A 44 3.30 -1.70 0.01
N THR A 45 3.49 -2.89 0.57
CA THR A 45 3.42 -3.14 2.02
C THR A 45 4.12 -2.03 2.83
N LYS A 46 5.40 -1.77 2.57
CA LYS A 46 6.18 -0.74 3.29
C LYS A 46 5.74 0.69 2.97
N GLY A 47 5.52 0.97 1.69
CA GLY A 47 5.27 2.34 1.24
C GLY A 47 3.85 2.82 1.51
N VAL A 48 2.85 1.94 1.47
CA VAL A 48 1.43 2.30 1.47
C VAL A 48 0.68 1.71 2.66
N PHE A 49 0.88 0.43 2.95
CA PHE A 49 0.00 -0.28 3.89
C PHE A 49 0.45 -0.22 5.36
N LEU A 50 1.75 -0.35 5.63
CA LEU A 50 2.33 -0.27 6.99
C LEU A 50 1.90 0.98 7.78
N PRO A 51 1.80 2.18 7.16
CA PRO A 51 1.32 3.38 7.87
C PRO A 51 -0.18 3.38 8.20
N VAL A 52 -0.97 2.46 7.66
CA VAL A 52 -2.44 2.51 7.68
C VAL A 52 -3.05 1.31 8.42
N PHE A 53 -2.50 0.11 8.23
CA PHE A 53 -3.10 -1.14 8.73
C PHE A 53 -2.35 -1.71 9.93
N GLU A 54 -3.10 -2.28 10.88
CA GLU A 54 -2.54 -2.90 12.09
C GLU A 54 -1.87 -4.25 11.80
N LYS A 55 -2.51 -5.09 10.96
CA LYS A 55 -2.00 -6.41 10.57
C LYS A 55 -1.80 -6.49 9.07
N LEU A 56 -0.68 -7.09 8.67
CA LEU A 56 -0.28 -7.23 7.28
C LEU A 56 -0.01 -8.69 6.98
N GLU A 57 -0.54 -9.16 5.87
CA GLU A 57 -0.15 -10.42 5.27
C GLU A 57 0.37 -10.18 3.86
N MET A 58 1.43 -10.90 3.54
CA MET A 58 2.08 -10.84 2.24
C MET A 58 1.97 -12.22 1.60
N ALA A 59 1.34 -12.27 0.42
CA ALA A 59 1.18 -13.47 -0.38
C ALA A 59 1.96 -13.38 -1.70
#